data_AF-A0A5K1FJJ0-F1
#
_entry.id   AF-A0A5K1FJJ0-F1
#
_cell.length_a   1.000
_cell.length_b   1.000
_cell.length_c   1.000
_cell.angle_alpha   90.00
_cell.angle_beta   90.00
_cell.angle_gamma   90.00
#
_symmetry.space_group_name_H-M   'P 1'
#
loop_
_entity.id
_entity.type
_entity.pdbx_description
1 polymer ?
#
loop_
_entity_poly.entity_id
_entity_poly.type
_entity_poly.pdbx_seq_one_letter_code
_entity_poly.pdbx_strand_id
1 'polypeptide(L)' 'VKVLRSIRQLQLDDVVIGQYKSHKRGGKVYPAYTDDPTVPKNSLTATFAAAALFIDNARWDGVPFLMKAGKALHSR' A
#
# COMPACT_ATOMS: atom_id res chain seq x y z
N VAL A 1 -2.95 25.39 -3.80
CA VAL A 1 -2.85 24.33 -2.76
C VAL A 1 -1.40 24.27 -2.26
N LYS A 2 -1.12 24.72 -1.02
CA LYS A 2 0.25 24.88 -0.50
C LYS A 2 0.83 23.58 0.09
N VAL A 3 0.02 22.83 0.86
CA VAL A 3 0.47 21.59 1.53
C VAL A 3 0.90 20.52 0.53
N LEU A 4 0.06 20.21 -0.48
CA LEU A 4 0.39 19.17 -1.47
C LEU A 4 1.67 19.48 -2.27
N ARG A 5 1.97 20.77 -2.49
CA ARG A 5 3.22 21.20 -3.16
C ARG A 5 4.46 21.08 -2.27
N SER A 6 4.27 20.97 -0.95
CA SER A 6 5.35 20.77 0.03
C SER A 6 5.56 19.29 0.37
N ILE A 7 4.82 18.37 -0.25
CA ILE A 7 5.07 16.93 -0.03
C ILE A 7 6.35 16.57 -0.79
N ARG A 8 7.34 16.04 -0.06
CA ARG A 8 8.58 15.53 -0.65
C ARG A 8 8.26 14.40 -1.63
N GLN A 9 9.00 14.34 -2.73
CA GLN A 9 8.87 13.24 -3.67
C GLN A 9 9.22 11.91 -2.99
N LEU A 10 8.25 10.99 -3.01
CA LEU A 10 8.37 9.67 -2.42
C LEU A 10 9.46 8.85 -3.14
N GLN A 11 10.37 8.26 -2.36
CA GLN A 11 11.39 7.34 -2.87
C GLN A 11 10.95 5.89 -2.64
N LEU A 12 11.54 4.94 -3.37
CA LEU A 12 11.21 3.52 -3.20
C LEU A 12 11.56 3.00 -1.80
N ASP A 13 12.61 3.55 -1.18
CA ASP A 13 13.03 3.21 0.18
C ASP A 13 12.00 3.62 1.25
N ASP A 14 11.13 4.58 0.94
CA ASP A 14 10.06 5.05 1.83
C ASP A 14 8.76 4.23 1.68
N VAL A 15 8.76 3.20 0.82
CA VAL A 15 7.55 2.49 0.40
C VAL A 15 7.69 0.98 0.55
N VAL A 16 6.64 0.38 1.12
CA VAL A 16 6.44 -1.07 1.10
C VAL A 16 5.19 -1.37 0.30
N ILE A 17 5.34 -2.19 -0.75
CA ILE A 17 4.23 -2.70 -1.54
C ILE A 17 4.01 -4.19 -1.28
N GLY A 18 2.77 -4.63 -1.42
CA GLY A 18 2.40 -6.03 -1.27
C GLY A 18 1.30 -6.45 -2.23
N GLN A 19 1.23 -7.75 -2.49
CA GLN A 19 0.14 -8.37 -3.23
C GLN A 19 -0.42 -9.54 -2.41
N TYR A 20 -1.71 -9.52 -2.05
CA TYR A 20 -2.30 -10.59 -1.26
C TYR A 20 -2.23 -11.94 -1.97
N LYS A 21 -1.96 -12.99 -1.19
CA LYS A 21 -1.90 -14.38 -1.63
C LYS A 21 -3.08 -15.16 -1.07
N SER A 22 -3.22 -16.41 -1.52
CA SER A 22 -4.26 -17.28 -1.04
C SER A 22 -4.09 -17.54 0.45
N HIS A 23 -5.20 -17.70 1.15
CA HIS A 23 -5.22 -17.89 2.59
C HIS A 23 -6.30 -18.90 2.96
N LYS A 24 -6.03 -19.78 3.93
CA LYS A 24 -7.00 -20.75 4.43
C LYS A 24 -7.32 -20.44 5.89
N ARG A 25 -8.60 -20.24 6.19
CA ARG A 25 -9.08 -19.97 7.56
C ARG A 25 -10.45 -20.59 7.78
N GLY A 26 -10.61 -21.33 8.87
CA GLY A 26 -11.91 -21.93 9.26
C GLY A 26 -12.50 -22.85 8.19
N GLY A 27 -11.67 -23.66 7.53
CA GLY A 27 -12.12 -24.56 6.45
C GLY A 27 -12.38 -23.88 5.10
N LYS A 28 -12.42 -22.54 5.04
CA LYS A 28 -12.58 -21.78 3.80
C LYS A 28 -11.22 -21.43 3.20
N VAL A 29 -11.11 -21.58 1.88
CA VAL A 29 -9.96 -21.11 1.09
C VAL A 29 -10.34 -19.81 0.41
N TYR A 30 -9.50 -18.80 0.56
CA TYR A 30 -9.60 -17.50 -0.09
C TYR A 30 -8.55 -17.43 -1.21
N PRO A 31 -8.93 -17.03 -2.44
CA PRO A 31 -8.02 -17.00 -3.58
C PRO A 31 -6.99 -15.86 -3.48
N ALA A 32 -5.84 -16.02 -4.14
CA ALA A 32 -4.86 -14.96 -4.36
C ALA A 32 -5.34 -13.94 -5.41
N TYR A 33 -4.68 -12.79 -5.52
CA TYR A 33 -5.00 -11.79 -6.55
C TYR A 33 -4.82 -12.35 -7.97
N THR A 34 -3.77 -13.12 -8.20
CA THR A 34 -3.46 -13.76 -9.48
C THR A 34 -4.31 -15.00 -9.78
N ASP A 35 -5.16 -15.44 -8.85
CA ASP A 35 -6.11 -16.54 -9.09
C ASP A 35 -7.36 -16.05 -9.83
N ASP A 36 -7.67 -14.75 -9.75
CA ASP A 36 -8.74 -14.13 -10.51
C ASP A 36 -8.51 -14.33 -12.02
N PRO A 37 -9.49 -14.86 -12.78
CA PRO A 37 -9.35 -15.13 -14.20
C PRO A 37 -9.17 -13.85 -15.04
N THR A 38 -9.53 -12.68 -14.52
CA THR A 38 -9.37 -11.39 -15.19
C THR A 38 -7.99 -10.76 -14.95
N VAL A 39 -7.17 -11.35 -14.08
CA VAL A 39 -5.84 -10.85 -13.72
C VAL A 39 -4.74 -11.69 -14.40
N PRO A 40 -3.74 -11.07 -15.06
CA PRO A 40 -2.59 -11.79 -15.60
C PRO A 40 -1.83 -12.58 -14.52
N LYS A 41 -1.44 -13.83 -14.81
CA LYS A 41 -0.78 -14.72 -13.83
C LYS A 41 0.57 -14.21 -13.33
N ASN A 42 1.26 -13.36 -14.10
CA ASN A 42 2.51 -12.71 -13.74
C ASN A 42 2.32 -11.24 -13.28
N SER A 43 1.10 -10.83 -12.94
CA SER A 43 0.83 -9.45 -12.51
C SER A 43 1.63 -9.07 -11.27
N LEU A 44 2.32 -7.93 -11.34
CA LEU A 44 3.02 -7.27 -10.23
C LEU A 44 2.18 -6.15 -9.59
N THR A 45 0.89 -6.04 -9.93
CA THR A 45 0.03 -4.98 -9.39
C THR A 45 -0.09 -5.11 -7.87
N ALA A 46 0.27 -4.04 -7.17
CA ALA A 46 0.16 -3.97 -5.73
C ALA A 46 -1.32 -3.92 -5.30
N THR A 47 -1.67 -4.72 -4.29
CA THR A 47 -2.98 -4.67 -3.61
C THR A 47 -2.87 -4.15 -2.19
N PHE A 48 -1.65 -3.83 -1.75
CA PHE A 48 -1.31 -3.15 -0.51
C PHE A 48 -0.15 -2.18 -0.77
N ALA A 49 -0.20 -1.01 -0.12
CA ALA A 49 0.91 -0.09 -0.04
C ALA A 49 0.96 0.56 1.35
N ALA A 50 2.15 0.71 1.89
CA ALA A 50 2.46 1.57 3.02
C ALA A 50 3.60 2.51 2.63
N ALA A 51 3.50 3.78 2.99
CA ALA A 51 4.48 4.81 2.63
C ALA A 51 4.69 5.81 3.78
N ALA A 52 5.92 6.25 3.95
CA ALA A 52 6.26 7.38 4.81
C ALA A 52 6.34 8.66 3.96
N LEU A 53 5.44 9.61 4.21
CA LEU A 53 5.44 10.91 3.55
C LEU A 53 6.03 11.98 4.47
N PHE A 54 6.75 12.93 3.89
CA PHE A 54 7.27 14.10 4.59
C PHE A 54 6.73 15.37 3.95
N ILE A 55 6.33 16.33 4.78
CA ILE A 55 5.82 17.63 4.32
C ILE A 55 6.84 18.70 4.71
N ASP A 56 7.56 19.21 3.72
CA ASP A 56 8.64 20.17 3.89
C ASP A 56 8.06 21.58 4.15
N ASN A 57 7.64 21.81 5.40
CA ASN A 57 7.28 23.13 5.93
C ASN A 57 7.55 23.21 7.44
N ALA A 58 7.58 24.43 7.98
CA ALA A 58 7.90 24.68 9.38
C ALA A 58 7.00 23.97 10.41
N ARG A 59 5.79 23.55 10.04
CA ARG A 59 4.88 22.86 10.97
C ARG A 59 5.18 21.37 11.08
N TRP A 60 5.68 20.75 10.01
CA TRP A 60 5.80 19.30 9.85
C TRP A 60 7.20 18.83 9.48
N ASP A 61 8.20 19.70 9.65
CA ASP A 61 9.59 19.37 9.38
C ASP A 61 10.03 18.16 10.22
N GLY A 62 10.60 17.16 9.53
CA GLY A 62 11.02 15.89 10.12
C GLY A 62 9.89 14.94 10.57
N VAL A 63 8.61 15.31 10.48
CA VAL A 63 7.49 14.47 10.95
C VAL A 63 7.01 13.52 9.84
N PRO A 64 7.06 12.18 10.04
CA PRO A 64 6.57 11.23 9.05
C PRO A 64 5.04 11.08 9.10
N PHE A 65 4.40 11.14 7.94
CA PHE A 65 2.99 10.80 7.73
C PHE A 65 2.91 9.39 7.15
N LEU A 66 2.57 8.42 7.99
CA LEU A 66 2.42 7.03 7.56
C LEU A 66 1.06 6.82 6.89
N MET A 67 1.09 6.57 5.59
CA MET A 67 -0.10 6.19 4.82
C MET A 67 -0.07 4.69 4.57
N LYS A 68 -1.16 3.99 4.89
CA LYS A 68 -1.33 2.57 4.54
C LYS A 68 -2.71 2.34 3.94
N ALA A 69 -2.76 1.52 2.89
CA ALA A 69 -4.00 1.09 2.28
C ALA A 69 -3.81 -0.29 1.67
N GLY A 70 -4.86 -1.11 1.70
CA GLY A 70 -4.84 -2.38 0.99
C GLY A 70 -6.17 -3.09 0.97
N LYS A 71 -6.24 -4.15 0.16
CA LYS A 71 -7.37 -5.08 0.06
C LYS A 71 -7.04 -6.38 0.78
N ALA A 72 -8.07 -7.15 1.11
CA ALA A 72 -7.96 -8.43 1.82
C ALA A 72 -7.19 -8.33 3.16
N LEU A 73 -7.40 -7.22 3.88
CA LEU A 73 -6.85 -7.00 5.22
C LEU A 73 -7.75 -7.63 6.29
N HIS A 74 -7.27 -7.64 7.53
CA HIS A 74 -7.93 -8.30 8.67
C HIS A 74 -9.23 -7.62 9.13
N SER A 75 -9.39 -6.32 8.86
CA SER A 75 -10.59 -5.54 9.18
C SER A 75 -10.94 -4.59 8.03
N ARG A 76 -12.19 -4.13 8.02
CA ARG A 76 -12.67 -3.08 7.13
C ARG A 76 -12.37 -1.70 7.73
#